data_AF-A0A151ZI56-F1
#
_entry.id   AF-A0A151ZI56-F1
#
_cell.length_a   1.000
_cell.length_b   1.000
_cell.length_c   1.000
_cell.angle_alpha   90.00
_cell.angle_beta   90.00
_cell.angle_gamma   90.00
#
_symmetry.space_group_name_H-M   'P 1'
#
loop_
_entity.id
_entity.type
_entity.pdbx_description
1 polymer ?
#
loop_
_entity_poly.entity_id
_entity_poly.type
_entity_poly.pdbx_seq_one_letter_code
_entity_poly.pdbx_strand_id
1 'polypeptide(L)'
;MRTAQNPYNISYEPDQSITPNGRGPPLMVDNAPFPTLVVEVGYSQSLQSLHTKALRYLNPLSNIQMVICVKIWSRNPVNQNFRAFMMFYRRGFAGTNPEQIISFGTSPLHHETRNTLNGWNLAVNQDLVSP
;
A
#
# COMPACT_ATOMS: atom_id res chain seq x y z
N MET A 1 10.65 20.05 -24.47
CA MET A 1 11.32 18.74 -24.39
C MET A 1 10.74 17.97 -23.21
N ARG A 2 10.11 16.82 -23.44
CA ARG A 2 9.66 15.91 -22.37
C ARG A 2 10.82 14.99 -22.04
N THR A 3 11.49 15.19 -20.92
CA THR A 3 12.43 14.21 -20.39
C THR A 3 11.63 12.97 -19.99
N ALA A 4 11.86 11.86 -20.70
CA ALA A 4 11.33 10.57 -20.30
C ALA A 4 11.83 10.29 -18.87
N GLN A 5 10.91 10.02 -17.94
CA GLN A 5 11.31 9.51 -16.62
C GLN A 5 12.13 8.24 -16.85
N ASN A 6 13.36 8.25 -16.34
CA ASN A 6 14.17 7.05 -16.27
C ASN A 6 13.37 6.03 -15.43
N PRO A 7 12.92 4.89 -15.98
CA PRO A 7 12.14 3.90 -15.25
C PRO A 7 12.93 3.29 -14.07
N TYR A 8 14.24 3.54 -14.02
CA TYR A 8 15.15 3.10 -12.97
C TYR A 8 15.33 4.10 -11.81
N ASN A 9 14.75 5.31 -11.89
CA ASN A 9 14.82 6.29 -10.80
C ASN A 9 13.58 6.18 -9.91
N ILE A 10 13.37 4.99 -9.34
CA ILE A 10 12.33 4.78 -8.34
C ILE A 10 12.93 5.25 -7.02
N SER A 11 12.60 6.48 -6.58
CA SER A 11 12.89 6.90 -5.20
C SER A 11 12.28 5.86 -4.26
N TYR A 12 13.15 5.12 -3.59
CA TYR A 12 12.82 4.06 -2.65
C TYR A 12 12.72 4.66 -1.25
N GLU A 13 11.68 5.48 -1.04
CA GLU A 13 11.46 6.20 0.21
C GLU A 13 10.15 5.71 0.85
N PRO A 14 10.18 4.52 1.49
CA PRO A 14 9.05 4.07 2.28
C PRO A 14 8.97 4.85 3.60
N ASP A 15 7.75 5.06 4.10
CA ASP A 15 7.59 5.66 5.43
C ASP A 15 8.20 4.76 6.52
N GLN A 16 8.06 3.44 6.37
CA GLN A 16 8.72 2.42 7.19
C GLN A 16 9.04 1.16 6.38
N SER A 17 10.07 0.42 6.79
CA SER A 17 10.40 -0.88 6.19
C SER A 17 10.99 -1.86 7.20
N ILE A 18 10.80 -3.16 6.94
CA ILE A 18 11.24 -4.24 7.82
C ILE A 18 12.02 -5.27 7.02
N THR A 19 13.21 -5.60 7.53
CA THR A 19 14.06 -6.69 7.06
C THR A 19 14.29 -7.65 8.22
N PRO A 20 13.67 -8.84 8.22
CA PRO A 20 13.93 -9.84 9.24
C PRO A 20 15.40 -10.29 9.23
N ASN A 21 15.91 -10.65 10.40
CA ASN A 21 17.24 -11.26 10.55
C ASN A 21 17.31 -12.62 9.85
N GLY A 22 18.52 -13.04 9.46
CA GLY A 22 18.77 -14.38 8.89
C GLY A 22 18.29 -14.56 7.44
N ARG A 23 18.00 -13.46 6.73
CA ARG A 23 17.67 -13.53 5.31
C ARG A 23 18.92 -13.88 4.49
N GLY A 24 18.76 -14.74 3.48
CA GLY A 24 19.79 -15.01 2.46
C GLY A 24 20.18 -13.74 1.68
N PRO A 25 21.16 -13.84 0.75
CA PRO A 25 21.74 -12.68 0.08
C PRO A 25 20.64 -11.84 -0.59
N PRO A 26 20.52 -10.55 -0.24
CA PRO A 26 19.47 -9.69 -0.77
C PRO A 26 19.76 -9.26 -2.21
N LEU A 27 18.70 -9.09 -3.02
CA LEU A 27 18.78 -8.25 -4.21
C LEU A 27 18.99 -6.81 -3.75
N MET A 28 19.93 -6.11 -4.39
CA MET A 28 20.40 -4.79 -3.98
C MET A 28 19.84 -3.72 -4.93
N VAL A 29 19.39 -2.59 -4.37
CA VAL A 29 19.22 -1.31 -5.08
C VAL A 29 20.08 -0.29 -4.34
N ASP A 30 20.88 0.49 -5.07
CA ASP A 30 21.73 1.55 -4.52
C ASP A 30 22.58 1.11 -3.32
N ASN A 31 23.20 -0.07 -3.42
CA ASN A 31 24.00 -0.71 -2.35
C ASN A 31 23.24 -1.04 -1.05
N ALA A 32 21.90 -1.04 -1.07
CA ALA A 32 21.07 -1.47 0.04
C ALA A 32 20.18 -2.66 -0.35
N PRO A 33 19.95 -3.60 0.58
CA PRO A 33 19.03 -4.69 0.35
C PRO A 33 17.59 -4.17 0.28
N PHE A 34 16.81 -4.65 -0.69
CA PHE A 34 15.36 -4.46 -0.61
C PHE A 34 14.83 -5.08 0.69
N PRO A 35 13.97 -4.39 1.45
CA PRO A 35 13.35 -4.95 2.64
C PRO A 35 12.35 -6.07 2.27
N THR A 36 11.94 -6.84 3.27
CA THR A 36 10.90 -7.86 3.08
C THR A 36 9.50 -7.25 3.06
N LEU A 37 9.28 -6.26 3.92
CA LEU A 37 8.01 -5.55 4.08
C LEU A 37 8.23 -4.04 3.96
N VAL A 38 7.35 -3.38 3.22
CA VAL A 38 7.22 -1.93 3.14
C VAL A 38 5.90 -1.49 3.76
N VAL A 39 5.93 -0.38 4.48
CA VAL A 39 4.74 0.29 5.00
C VAL A 39 4.68 1.72 4.48
N GLU A 40 3.50 2.08 3.99
CA GLU A 40 3.16 3.42 3.49
C GLU A 40 1.96 3.95 4.25
N VAL A 41 2.01 5.20 4.69
CA VAL A 41 0.95 5.86 5.43
C VAL A 41 0.50 7.12 4.68
N GLY A 42 -0.63 7.02 3.99
CA GLY A 42 -1.18 8.14 3.25
C GLY A 42 -2.10 9.03 4.09
N TYR A 43 -1.69 10.26 4.36
CA TYR A 43 -2.54 11.28 4.98
C TYR A 43 -3.18 12.20 3.93
N SER A 44 -2.38 12.79 3.04
CA SER A 44 -2.85 13.63 1.92
C SER A 44 -2.97 12.86 0.60
N GLN A 45 -2.29 11.71 0.52
CA GLN A 45 -2.22 10.85 -0.66
C GLN A 45 -3.58 10.21 -0.96
N SER A 46 -3.92 10.07 -2.25
CA SER A 46 -5.12 9.38 -2.69
C SER A 46 -4.95 7.86 -2.62
N LEU A 47 -6.06 7.11 -2.62
CA LEU A 47 -6.02 5.64 -2.63
C LEU A 47 -5.30 5.11 -3.86
N GLN A 48 -5.56 5.71 -5.01
CA GLN A 48 -4.91 5.35 -6.27
C GLN A 48 -3.39 5.57 -6.20
N SER A 49 -2.92 6.64 -5.56
CA SER A 49 -1.49 6.89 -5.40
C SER A 49 -0.81 5.86 -4.49
N LEU A 50 -1.44 5.50 -3.36
CA LEU A 50 -0.95 4.44 -2.48
C LEU A 50 -0.91 3.08 -3.18
N HIS A 51 -1.99 2.73 -3.89
CA HIS A 51 -2.08 1.53 -4.71
C HIS A 51 -0.98 1.48 -5.78
N THR A 52 -0.78 2.56 -6.52
CA THR A 52 0.28 2.66 -7.53
C THR A 52 1.66 2.51 -6.91
N LYS A 53 1.89 3.09 -5.72
CA LYS A 53 3.15 2.95 -4.98
C LYS A 53 3.38 1.50 -4.54
N ALA A 54 2.34 0.80 -4.06
CA ALA A 54 2.42 -0.62 -3.71
C ALA A 54 2.80 -1.51 -4.91
N LEU A 55 2.18 -1.28 -6.07
CA LEU A 55 2.53 -2.00 -7.30
C LEU A 55 3.97 -1.73 -7.75
N ARG A 56 4.44 -0.49 -7.60
CA ARG A 56 5.84 -0.14 -7.85
C ARG A 56 6.77 -0.88 -6.90
N TYR A 57 6.44 -1.03 -5.62
CA TYR A 57 7.24 -1.83 -4.70
C TYR A 57 7.28 -3.31 -5.08
N LEU A 58 6.17 -3.88 -5.58
CA LEU A 58 6.09 -5.28 -5.98
C LEU A 58 6.53 -5.56 -7.42
N ASN A 59 7.18 -4.60 -8.08
CA ASN A 59 7.65 -4.78 -9.44
C ASN A 59 8.64 -5.97 -9.57
N PRO A 60 8.82 -6.54 -10.79
CA PRO A 60 9.69 -7.70 -10.99
C PRO A 60 11.17 -7.50 -10.66
N LEU A 61 11.66 -6.26 -10.60
CA LEU A 61 13.05 -5.90 -10.29
C LEU A 61 13.32 -5.80 -8.77
N SER A 62 12.29 -5.87 -7.93
CA SER A 62 12.45 -5.96 -6.48
C SER A 62 12.20 -7.38 -5.98
N ASN A 63 12.73 -7.72 -4.80
CA ASN A 63 12.36 -8.94 -4.08
C ASN A 63 11.52 -8.67 -2.82
N ILE A 64 10.89 -7.50 -2.75
CA ILE A 64 9.95 -7.16 -1.66
C ILE A 64 8.81 -8.16 -1.69
N GLN A 65 8.48 -8.72 -0.53
CA GLN A 65 7.47 -9.77 -0.42
C GLN A 65 6.11 -9.19 -0.06
N MET A 66 6.07 -8.10 0.69
CA MET A 66 4.84 -7.54 1.23
C MET A 66 4.85 -6.01 1.20
N VAL A 67 3.68 -5.43 0.96
CA VAL A 67 3.44 -3.99 1.11
C VAL A 67 2.15 -3.78 1.89
N ILE A 68 2.22 -2.96 2.93
CA ILE A 68 1.06 -2.49 3.68
C ILE A 68 0.89 -1.00 3.38
N CYS A 69 -0.26 -0.63 2.82
CA CYS A 69 -0.64 0.77 2.68
C CYS A 69 -1.74 1.09 3.66
N VAL A 70 -1.54 2.08 4.52
CA VAL A 70 -2.53 2.59 5.47
C VAL A 70 -3.00 3.95 4.97
N LYS A 71 -4.30 4.10 4.72
CA LYS A 71 -4.92 5.41 4.52
C LYS A 71 -5.49 5.88 5.84
N ILE A 72 -5.11 7.08 6.27
CA ILE A 72 -5.68 7.76 7.43
C ILE A 72 -6.33 9.06 6.94
N TRP A 73 -7.52 9.36 7.43
CA TRP A 73 -8.17 10.65 7.22
C TRP A 73 -8.12 11.48 8.48
N SER A 74 -8.21 12.80 8.32
CA SER A 74 -8.34 13.73 9.45
C SER A 74 -9.53 13.31 10.32
N ARG A 75 -9.37 13.47 11.63
CA ARG A 75 -10.48 13.26 12.57
C ARG A 75 -11.62 14.20 12.23
N ASN A 76 -12.85 13.74 12.46
CA ASN A 76 -13.98 14.63 12.45
C ASN A 76 -13.80 15.66 13.58
N PRO A 77 -13.83 16.98 13.29
CA PRO A 77 -13.51 18.00 14.27
C PRO A 77 -14.56 18.10 15.40
N VAL A 78 -15.78 17.60 15.16
CA VAL A 78 -16.90 17.69 16.11
C VAL A 78 -16.92 16.49 17.05
N ASN A 79 -16.97 15.26 16.52
CA ASN A 79 -17.13 14.05 17.34
C ASN A 79 -15.81 13.30 17.58
N GLN A 80 -14.68 13.83 17.11
CA GLN A 80 -13.33 13.24 17.26
C GLN A 80 -13.16 11.84 16.68
N ASN A 81 -14.16 11.34 15.96
CA ASN A 81 -14.07 10.04 15.31
C ASN A 81 -13.02 10.06 14.21
N PHE A 82 -12.38 8.92 14.03
CA PHE A 82 -11.42 8.72 12.96
C PHE A 82 -11.81 7.51 12.14
N ARG A 83 -11.34 7.51 10.91
CA ARG A 83 -11.45 6.37 10.00
C ARG A 83 -10.08 6.15 9.38
N ALA A 84 -9.76 4.89 9.19
CA ALA A 84 -8.57 4.47 8.48
C ALA A 84 -8.88 3.14 7.80
N PHE A 85 -8.03 2.77 6.85
CA PHE A 85 -8.04 1.39 6.37
C PHE A 85 -6.67 0.99 5.87
N MET A 86 -6.45 -0.32 5.85
CA MET A 86 -5.24 -0.98 5.41
C MET A 86 -5.52 -1.72 4.11
N MET A 87 -4.60 -1.61 3.16
CA MET A 87 -4.50 -2.45 1.98
C MET A 87 -3.23 -3.30 2.10
N PHE A 88 -3.39 -4.61 2.08
CA PHE A 88 -2.28 -5.55 2.12
C PHE A 88 -2.03 -6.13 0.73
N TYR A 89 -0.78 -6.06 0.28
CA TYR A 89 -0.32 -6.67 -0.96
C TYR A 89 0.79 -7.65 -0.63
N ARG A 90 0.81 -8.79 -1.31
CA ARG A 90 1.95 -9.71 -1.27
C ARG A 90 2.38 -10.16 -2.66
N ARG A 91 3.65 -10.47 -2.79
CA ARG A 91 4.20 -11.11 -3.99
C ARG A 91 3.58 -12.50 -4.16
N GLY A 92 3.28 -12.85 -5.40
CA GLY A 92 2.65 -14.12 -5.75
C GLY A 92 1.14 -14.19 -5.51
N PHE A 93 0.50 -13.08 -5.10
CA PHE A 93 -0.95 -12.94 -5.22
C PHE A 93 -1.32 -12.57 -6.66
N ALA A 94 -2.38 -13.18 -7.21
CA ALA A 94 -2.77 -12.97 -8.59
C ALA A 94 -3.46 -11.61 -8.78
N GLY A 95 -3.03 -10.85 -9.79
CA GLY A 95 -3.61 -9.56 -10.15
C GLY A 95 -2.89 -8.36 -9.52
N THR A 96 -3.50 -7.18 -9.66
CA THR A 96 -2.96 -5.90 -9.20
C THR A 96 -3.67 -5.38 -7.95
N ASN A 97 -4.71 -6.05 -7.48
CA ASN A 97 -5.50 -5.61 -6.33
C ASN A 97 -4.82 -6.01 -5.01
N PRO A 98 -5.06 -5.26 -3.92
CA PRO A 98 -4.65 -5.72 -2.59
C PRO A 98 -5.29 -7.06 -2.28
N GLU A 99 -4.53 -7.99 -1.71
CA GLU A 99 -5.04 -9.29 -1.27
C GLU A 99 -6.06 -9.16 -0.15
N GLN A 100 -5.88 -8.19 0.76
CA GLN A 100 -6.81 -7.91 1.84
C GLN A 100 -7.01 -6.41 2.01
N ILE A 101 -8.24 -6.04 2.38
CA ILE A 101 -8.60 -4.67 2.71
C ILE A 101 -9.32 -4.69 4.06
N ILE A 102 -8.75 -4.00 5.05
CA ILE A 102 -9.31 -3.96 6.40
C ILE A 102 -9.62 -2.53 6.76
N SER A 103 -10.89 -2.22 7.02
CA SER A 103 -11.31 -0.93 7.54
C SER A 103 -11.27 -0.92 9.06
N PHE A 104 -10.86 0.18 9.66
CA PHE A 104 -10.83 0.33 11.12
C PHE A 104 -10.97 1.79 11.54
N GLY A 105 -11.29 1.97 12.82
CA GLY A 105 -11.56 3.28 13.42
C GLY A 105 -12.93 3.33 14.07
N THR A 106 -13.40 4.53 14.37
CA THR A 106 -14.68 4.77 15.06
C THR A 106 -15.74 5.36 14.13
N SER A 107 -15.52 5.31 12.82
CA SER A 107 -16.51 5.74 11.82
C SER A 107 -16.42 4.92 10.55
N PRO A 108 -17.57 4.65 9.89
CA PRO A 108 -17.59 3.96 8.61
C PRO A 108 -16.80 4.71 7.53
N LEU A 109 -16.24 3.95 6.56
CA LEU A 109 -15.65 4.55 5.36
C LEU A 109 -16.68 5.37 4.56
N HIS A 110 -16.22 6.46 3.94
CA HIS A 110 -17.06 7.28 3.07
C HIS A 110 -17.51 6.48 1.85
N HIS A 111 -18.72 6.73 1.33
CA HIS A 111 -19.25 5.97 0.19
C HIS A 111 -18.35 6.05 -1.05
N GLU A 112 -17.71 7.19 -1.31
CA GLU A 112 -16.77 7.34 -2.44
C GLU A 112 -15.54 6.45 -2.31
N THR A 113 -15.06 6.24 -1.08
CA THR A 113 -13.97 5.29 -0.81
C THR A 113 -14.43 3.88 -1.14
N ARG A 114 -15.62 3.49 -0.70
CA ARG A 114 -16.20 2.17 -1.03
C ARG A 114 -16.36 2.00 -2.54
N ASN A 115 -16.86 3.03 -3.25
CA ASN A 115 -17.01 3.00 -4.70
C ASN A 115 -15.68 2.83 -5.43
N THR A 116 -14.63 3.52 -4.96
CA THR A 116 -13.28 3.36 -5.50
C THR A 116 -12.80 1.92 -5.35
N LEU A 117 -12.99 1.34 -4.16
CA LEU A 117 -12.58 -0.03 -3.86
C LEU A 117 -13.41 -1.06 -4.63
N ASN A 118 -14.72 -0.85 -4.79
CA ASN A 118 -15.59 -1.71 -5.61
C ASN A 118 -15.24 -1.64 -7.10
N GLY A 119 -14.65 -0.52 -7.56
CA GLY A 119 -14.12 -0.38 -8.91
C GLY A 119 -12.82 -1.17 -9.13
N TRP A 120 -12.14 -1.58 -8.05
CA TRP A 120 -11.12 -2.61 -8.13
C TRP A 120 -11.87 -3.93 -8.12
N ASN A 121 -11.70 -4.79 -9.13
CA ASN A 121 -12.41 -6.07 -9.20
C ASN A 121 -11.97 -7.00 -8.05
N LEU A 122 -12.50 -6.78 -6.85
CA LEU A 122 -12.07 -7.44 -5.63
C LEU A 122 -12.49 -8.91 -5.66
N ALA A 123 -11.59 -9.80 -5.23
CA ALA A 123 -11.91 -11.21 -5.04
C ALA A 123 -12.80 -11.39 -3.80
N VAL A 124 -13.54 -12.50 -3.71
CA VAL A 124 -14.49 -12.81 -2.61
C VAL A 124 -13.85 -12.74 -1.21
N ASN A 125 -12.53 -12.88 -1.09
CA ASN A 125 -11.80 -12.80 0.19
C ASN A 125 -11.30 -11.38 0.53
N GLN A 126 -11.68 -10.36 -0.24
CA GLN A 126 -11.25 -8.95 -0.09
C GLN A 126 -12.37 -8.05 0.44
N ASP A 127 -13.49 -8.62 0.87
CA ASP A 127 -14.65 -7.88 1.36
C ASP A 127 -14.28 -7.00 2.55
N LEU A 128 -14.78 -5.76 2.51
CA LEU A 128 -14.61 -4.79 3.58
C LEU A 128 -15.29 -5.30 4.85
N VAL A 129 -14.50 -5.81 5.79
CA VAL A 129 -14.97 -6.02 7.15
C VAL A 129 -15.23 -4.64 7.75
N SER A 130 -16.50 -4.33 7.93
CA SER A 130 -16.93 -3.17 8.72
C SER A 130 -16.83 -3.54 10.20
N PRO A 131 -16.34 -2.64 11.07
CA PRO A 131 -16.42 -2.84 12.52
C PRO A 131 -17.87 -2.92 13.01
#